data_AF-A0A1W9X4L7-F1
#
_entry.id   AF-A0A1W9X4L7-F1
#
_cell.length_a   1.000
_cell.length_b   1.000
_cell.length_c   1.000
_cell.angle_alpha   90.00
_cell.angle_beta   90.00
_cell.angle_gamma   90.00
#
_symmetry.space_group_name_H-M   'P 1'
#
loop_
_entity.id
_entity.type
_entity.pdbx_description
1 polymer ?
#
loop_
_entity_poly.entity_id
_entity_poly.type
_entity_poly.pdbx_seq_one_letter_code
_entity_poly.pdbx_strand_id
1 'polypeptide(L)'
;MLKALKIILGSEKTRRVITALLSQLDSNWRSNDLGLPLLHYTRGICPETGRRIVAKGIIAVGRVAAGGIAIGQASVGIIAIGQLAMGLMFGFGQACTGALALGQLAIGGILGIGQLASGFISVGQFGLGKYVLAQAGFGKYVWSQNLADPETVAFFRNLTDGILSR
;
A
#
# COMPACT_ATOMS: atom_id res chain seq x y z
N MET A 1 -29.71 32.15 29.08
CA MET A 1 -28.46 31.50 28.63
C MET A 1 -28.63 30.03 28.26
N LEU A 2 -29.12 29.14 29.15
CA LEU A 2 -29.30 27.70 28.86
C LEU A 2 -30.24 27.36 27.68
N LYS A 3 -31.29 28.16 27.44
CA LYS A 3 -32.21 27.97 26.29
C LYS A 3 -31.56 28.26 24.94
N ALA A 4 -30.68 29.27 24.87
CA ALA A 4 -29.93 29.59 23.65
C ALA A 4 -28.90 28.49 23.34
N LEU A 5 -28.25 27.94 24.37
CA LEU A 5 -27.30 26.84 24.22
C LEU A 5 -27.96 25.56 23.65
N LYS A 6 -29.16 25.20 24.12
CA LYS A 6 -29.94 24.05 23.62
C LYS A 6 -30.42 24.21 22.17
N ILE A 7 -30.75 25.43 21.75
CA ILE A 7 -31.18 25.73 20.36
C ILE A 7 -29.98 25.63 19.40
N ILE A 8 -28.80 26.10 19.82
CA ILE A 8 -27.57 25.97 19.03
C ILE A 8 -27.14 24.50 18.94
N LEU A 9 -27.20 23.74 20.04
CA LEU A 9 -26.88 22.30 20.10
C LEU A 9 -27.93 21.37 19.47
N GLY A 10 -29.15 21.87 19.23
CA GLY A 10 -30.26 21.12 18.64
C GLY A 10 -30.29 21.11 17.11
N SER A 11 -29.54 22.00 16.47
CA SER A 11 -29.42 22.05 15.01
C SER A 11 -28.68 20.82 14.48
N GLU A 12 -29.28 20.15 13.50
CA GLU A 12 -28.67 19.01 12.80
C GLU A 12 -27.31 19.39 12.20
N LYS A 13 -27.15 20.66 11.80
CA LYS A 13 -25.89 21.23 11.31
C LYS A 13 -24.83 21.26 12.41
N THR A 14 -25.21 21.65 13.64
CA THR A 14 -24.30 21.68 14.80
C THR A 14 -23.92 20.27 15.24
N ARG A 15 -24.86 19.33 15.25
CA ARG A 15 -24.54 17.92 15.53
C ARG A 15 -23.56 17.35 14.51
N ARG A 16 -23.76 17.61 13.22
CA ARG A 16 -22.82 17.21 12.16
C ARG A 16 -21.43 17.81 12.36
N VAL A 17 -21.34 19.09 12.73
CA VAL A 17 -20.07 19.78 13.00
C VAL A 17 -19.38 19.18 14.22
N ILE A 18 -20.10 18.92 15.31
CA ILE A 18 -19.54 18.28 16.52
C ILE A 18 -19.09 16.85 16.23
N THR A 19 -19.89 16.04 15.52
CA THR A 19 -19.48 14.68 15.13
C THR A 19 -18.27 14.70 14.20
N ALA A 20 -18.18 15.68 13.28
CA ALA A 20 -17.01 15.84 12.42
C ALA A 20 -15.75 16.24 13.23
N LEU A 21 -15.88 17.16 14.18
CA LEU A 21 -14.80 17.57 15.10
C LEU A 21 -14.36 16.43 16.01
N LEU A 22 -15.30 15.68 16.58
CA LEU A 22 -15.00 14.50 17.39
C LEU A 22 -14.34 13.39 16.55
N SER A 23 -14.79 13.18 15.32
CA SER A 23 -14.13 12.23 14.40
C SER A 23 -12.72 12.68 13.99
N GLN A 24 -12.48 13.99 13.91
CA GLN A 24 -11.15 14.56 13.63
C GLN A 24 -10.22 14.43 14.85
N LEU A 25 -10.74 14.66 16.06
CA LEU A 25 -10.01 14.45 17.31
C LEU A 25 -9.67 12.97 17.53
N ASP A 26 -10.62 12.06 17.27
CA ASP A 26 -10.37 10.61 17.22
C ASP A 26 -9.48 10.20 16.05
N SER A 27 -9.26 11.01 15.02
CA SER A 27 -8.37 10.62 13.92
C SER A 27 -6.89 10.86 14.22
N ASN A 28 -6.57 11.63 15.27
CA ASN A 28 -5.22 11.96 15.71
C ASN A 28 -4.90 11.25 17.03
N TRP A 29 -4.78 9.92 17.00
CA TRP A 29 -4.35 9.15 18.16
C TRP A 29 -2.84 9.31 18.36
N ARG A 30 -2.43 10.15 19.33
CA ARG A 30 -1.07 10.34 19.90
C ARG A 30 0.04 10.69 18.90
N SER A 31 0.71 11.82 19.14
CA SER A 31 1.89 12.27 18.40
C SER A 31 3.17 11.63 18.95
N ASN A 32 4.07 11.21 18.06
CA ASN A 32 5.44 10.84 18.44
C ASN A 32 6.31 12.09 18.67
N ASP A 33 7.56 11.90 19.12
CA ASP A 33 8.55 12.96 19.33
C ASP A 33 8.83 13.82 18.07
N LEU A 34 8.45 13.32 16.89
CA LEU A 34 8.53 13.99 15.59
C LEU A 34 7.27 14.83 15.24
N GLY A 35 6.28 14.91 16.13
CA GLY A 35 5.03 15.67 15.91
C GLY A 35 4.05 15.04 14.92
N LEU A 36 4.31 13.82 14.45
CA LEU A 36 3.43 13.06 13.56
C LEU A 36 2.48 12.17 14.35
N PRO A 37 1.20 12.07 13.96
CA PRO A 37 0.25 11.14 14.60
C PRO A 37 0.66 9.68 14.34
N LEU A 38 0.51 8.83 15.36
CA LEU A 38 0.73 7.39 15.24
C LEU A 38 -0.23 6.79 14.24
N LEU A 39 -1.51 7.15 14.35
CA LEU A 39 -2.57 6.78 13.42
C LEU A 39 -3.22 8.05 12.90
N HIS A 40 -3.33 8.19 11.57
CA HIS A 40 -4.06 9.26 10.93
C HIS A 40 -5.04 8.68 9.92
N TYR A 41 -6.32 8.91 10.17
CA TYR A 41 -7.41 8.52 9.29
C TYR A 41 -8.00 9.73 8.57
N THR A 42 -8.11 9.68 7.24
CA THR A 42 -8.80 10.72 6.47
C THR A 42 -10.01 10.16 5.73
N ARG A 43 -11.13 10.89 5.81
CA ARG A 43 -12.35 10.57 5.07
C ARG A 43 -12.83 11.78 4.26
N GLY A 44 -13.02 11.57 2.97
CA GLY A 44 -13.68 12.52 2.09
C GLY A 44 -12.79 13.66 1.57
N ILE A 45 -13.46 14.73 1.16
CA ILE A 45 -12.88 15.97 0.64
C ILE A 45 -13.03 17.02 1.74
N CYS A 46 -11.99 17.80 1.99
CA CYS A 46 -12.06 18.86 2.98
C CYS A 46 -13.09 19.92 2.52
N PRO A 47 -14.15 20.20 3.30
CA PRO A 47 -15.25 21.06 2.86
C PRO A 47 -14.83 22.53 2.67
N GLU A 48 -13.76 22.97 3.33
CA GLU A 48 -13.27 24.36 3.27
C GLU A 48 -12.34 24.60 2.08
N THR A 49 -11.53 23.62 1.71
CA THR A 49 -10.53 23.76 0.64
C THR A 49 -10.91 23.06 -0.65
N GLY A 50 -11.93 22.20 -0.65
CA GLY A 50 -12.31 21.35 -1.78
C GLY A 50 -11.24 20.32 -2.15
N ARG A 51 -10.15 20.21 -1.37
CA ARG A 51 -9.01 19.33 -1.66
C ARG A 51 -9.14 18.01 -0.88
N ARG A 52 -8.64 16.93 -1.48
CA ARG A 52 -8.51 15.64 -0.80
C ARG A 52 -7.43 15.75 0.28
N ILE A 53 -7.74 15.29 1.47
CA ILE A 53 -6.81 15.31 2.60
C ILE A 53 -5.89 14.09 2.50
N VAL A 54 -4.58 14.33 2.55
CA VAL A 54 -3.58 13.26 2.59
C VAL A 54 -3.41 12.81 4.03
N ALA A 55 -3.67 11.53 4.30
CA ALA A 55 -3.37 10.94 5.61
C ALA A 55 -1.85 10.85 5.77
N LYS A 56 -1.32 11.34 6.89
CA LYS A 56 0.11 11.35 7.22
C LYS A 56 0.35 10.85 8.63
N GLY A 57 1.22 9.87 8.82
CA GLY A 57 1.54 9.32 10.14
C GLY A 57 2.40 8.06 10.06
N ILE A 58 2.62 7.38 11.19
CA ILE A 58 3.23 6.03 11.16
C ILE A 58 2.27 5.07 10.47
N ILE A 59 1.00 5.10 10.86
CA ILE A 59 -0.08 4.37 10.21
C ILE A 59 -1.01 5.41 9.57
N ALA A 60 -1.03 5.44 8.24
CA ALA A 60 -1.84 6.37 7.47
C ALA A 60 -2.93 5.61 6.72
N VAL A 61 -4.19 5.96 6.97
CA VAL A 61 -5.35 5.33 6.31
C VAL A 61 -6.19 6.40 5.64
N GLY A 62 -6.37 6.30 4.34
CA GLY A 62 -7.14 7.30 3.61
C GLY A 62 -7.19 7.04 2.12
N ARG A 63 -7.84 7.93 1.36
CA ARG A 63 -7.87 7.80 -0.09
C ARG A 63 -6.48 8.06 -0.70
N VAL A 64 -5.73 8.99 -0.10
CA VAL A 64 -4.31 9.23 -0.34
C VAL A 64 -3.62 9.13 1.02
N ALA A 65 -2.67 8.21 1.16
CA ALA A 65 -1.99 7.93 2.43
C ALA A 65 -0.46 7.96 2.25
N ALA A 66 0.24 8.60 3.19
CA ALA A 66 1.69 8.70 3.21
C ALA A 66 2.22 8.43 4.63
N GLY A 67 3.03 7.39 4.81
CA GLY A 67 3.46 7.01 6.15
C GLY A 67 4.42 5.84 6.22
N GLY A 68 4.64 5.30 7.41
CA GLY A 68 5.36 4.03 7.56
C GLY A 68 4.56 2.89 6.93
N ILE A 69 3.33 2.73 7.41
CA ILE A 69 2.30 1.83 6.88
C ILE A 69 1.20 2.70 6.27
N ALA A 70 1.06 2.66 4.95
CA ALA A 70 0.09 3.47 4.21
C ALA A 70 -0.95 2.56 3.56
N ILE A 71 -2.23 2.79 3.88
CA ILE A 71 -3.37 2.03 3.35
C ILE A 71 -4.32 3.00 2.65
N GLY A 72 -4.47 2.83 1.33
CA GLY A 72 -5.29 3.77 0.56
C GLY A 72 -5.30 3.51 -0.93
N GLN A 73 -6.22 4.17 -1.66
CA GLN A 73 -6.28 4.05 -3.12
C GLN A 73 -4.95 4.45 -3.77
N ALA A 74 -4.35 5.55 -3.29
CA ALA A 74 -2.95 5.88 -3.54
C ALA A 74 -2.21 5.89 -2.21
N SER A 75 -1.19 5.04 -2.07
CA SER A 75 -0.42 4.88 -0.84
C SER A 75 1.07 5.01 -1.11
N VAL A 76 1.78 5.70 -0.21
CA VAL A 76 3.24 5.87 -0.26
C VAL A 76 3.80 5.57 1.12
N GLY A 77 4.74 4.63 1.23
CA GLY A 77 5.32 4.31 2.52
C GLY A 77 6.39 3.23 2.51
N ILE A 78 6.82 2.80 3.68
CA ILE A 78 7.70 1.62 3.81
C ILE A 78 6.90 0.38 3.41
N ILE A 79 5.67 0.29 3.92
CA ILE A 79 4.65 -0.69 3.57
C ILE A 79 3.47 0.07 2.96
N ALA A 80 3.18 -0.17 1.69
CA ALA A 80 2.09 0.48 0.97
C ALA A 80 1.07 -0.55 0.49
N ILE A 81 -0.22 -0.29 0.75
CA ILE A 81 -1.34 -1.14 0.37
C ILE A 81 -2.41 -0.32 -0.36
N GLY A 82 -2.68 -0.69 -1.62
CA GLY A 82 -3.88 -0.29 -2.34
C GLY A 82 -3.71 -0.22 -3.86
N GLN A 83 -4.56 0.51 -4.57
CA GLN A 83 -4.60 0.42 -6.05
C GLN A 83 -3.28 0.89 -6.69
N LEU A 84 -2.78 2.05 -6.24
CA LEU A 84 -1.45 2.56 -6.52
C LEU A 84 -0.65 2.54 -5.21
N ALA A 85 0.27 1.59 -5.09
CA ALA A 85 1.05 1.39 -3.87
C ALA A 85 2.55 1.60 -4.12
N MET A 86 3.08 2.72 -3.66
CA MET A 86 4.50 3.04 -3.70
C MET A 86 5.15 2.63 -2.39
N GLY A 87 5.52 1.37 -2.28
CA GLY A 87 6.22 0.81 -1.13
C GLY A 87 7.73 0.95 -1.31
N LEU A 88 8.48 1.29 -0.26
CA LEU A 88 9.94 1.18 -0.29
C LEU A 88 10.37 -0.28 -0.09
N MET A 89 9.83 -0.94 0.95
CA MET A 89 10.08 -2.36 1.21
C MET A 89 8.98 -3.25 0.66
N PHE A 90 7.72 -2.96 1.00
CA PHE A 90 6.59 -3.80 0.64
C PHE A 90 5.51 -3.00 -0.09
N GLY A 91 5.18 -3.40 -1.30
CA GLY A 91 4.09 -2.84 -2.09
C GLY A 91 3.04 -3.89 -2.41
N PHE A 92 1.80 -3.65 -2.04
CA PHE A 92 0.66 -4.51 -2.35
C PHE A 92 -0.40 -3.73 -3.12
N GLY A 93 -0.75 -4.14 -4.33
CA GLY A 93 -1.70 -3.36 -5.11
C GLY A 93 -2.05 -3.85 -6.50
N GLN A 94 -2.79 -3.02 -7.25
CA GLN A 94 -2.96 -3.25 -8.68
C GLN A 94 -1.69 -2.85 -9.42
N ALA A 95 -1.20 -1.64 -9.19
CA ALA A 95 0.10 -1.19 -9.60
C ALA A 95 0.92 -0.82 -8.36
N CYS A 96 2.02 -1.53 -8.16
CA CYS A 96 2.83 -1.38 -6.97
C CYS A 96 4.33 -1.41 -7.26
N THR A 97 5.07 -0.72 -6.40
CA THR A 97 6.53 -0.70 -6.39
C THR A 97 7.04 -1.10 -5.00
N GLY A 98 8.26 -1.63 -4.94
CA GLY A 98 9.00 -1.85 -3.70
C GLY A 98 10.07 -2.91 -3.81
N ALA A 99 10.83 -3.15 -2.74
CA ALA A 99 11.77 -4.28 -2.71
C ALA A 99 11.02 -5.61 -2.96
N LEU A 100 9.86 -5.77 -2.34
CA LEU A 100 8.92 -6.86 -2.51
C LEU A 100 7.59 -6.28 -3.00
N ALA A 101 7.24 -6.58 -4.25
CA ALA A 101 6.05 -6.04 -4.91
C ALA A 101 5.09 -7.17 -5.30
N LEU A 102 3.84 -7.07 -4.86
CA LEU A 102 2.79 -8.06 -5.09
C LEU A 102 1.56 -7.36 -5.69
N GLY A 103 1.30 -7.59 -6.98
CA GLY A 103 0.22 -6.90 -7.67
C GLY A 103 0.03 -7.27 -9.13
N GLN A 104 -0.93 -6.68 -9.84
CA GLN A 104 -1.07 -6.94 -11.28
C GLN A 104 0.15 -6.41 -12.06
N LEU A 105 0.55 -5.18 -11.77
CA LEU A 105 1.80 -4.56 -12.22
C LEU A 105 2.71 -4.41 -10.99
N ALA A 106 3.67 -5.32 -10.86
CA ALA A 106 4.57 -5.40 -9.73
C ALA A 106 6.00 -5.04 -10.18
N ILE A 107 6.46 -3.84 -9.80
CA ILE A 107 7.84 -3.42 -10.02
C ILE A 107 8.63 -3.66 -8.74
N GLY A 108 9.17 -4.86 -8.63
CA GLY A 108 9.97 -5.33 -7.51
C GLY A 108 11.45 -4.99 -7.69
N GLY A 109 12.15 -4.60 -6.62
CA GLY A 109 13.62 -4.55 -6.62
C GLY A 109 14.22 -5.95 -6.46
N ILE A 110 13.71 -6.71 -5.50
CA ILE A 110 14.16 -8.06 -5.16
C ILE A 110 13.18 -9.10 -5.70
N LEU A 111 11.89 -8.95 -5.35
CA LEU A 111 10.84 -9.88 -5.75
C LEU A 111 9.66 -9.13 -6.34
N GLY A 112 9.26 -9.49 -7.55
CA GLY A 112 8.00 -9.08 -8.15
C GLY A 112 7.12 -10.29 -8.40
N ILE A 113 5.89 -10.29 -7.89
CA ILE A 113 4.88 -11.31 -8.24
C ILE A 113 3.66 -10.61 -8.79
N GLY A 114 3.25 -11.00 -10.00
CA GLY A 114 2.15 -10.33 -10.66
C GLY A 114 1.79 -10.84 -12.05
N GLN A 115 0.91 -10.11 -12.73
CA GLN A 115 0.65 -10.36 -14.15
C GLN A 115 1.83 -9.86 -15.00
N LEU A 116 2.22 -8.62 -14.75
CA LEU A 116 3.48 -8.02 -15.17
C LEU A 116 4.35 -7.85 -13.94
N ALA A 117 5.45 -8.60 -13.87
CA ALA A 117 6.37 -8.57 -12.75
C ALA A 117 7.78 -8.20 -13.23
N SER A 118 8.44 -7.32 -12.49
CA SER A 118 9.87 -7.08 -12.63
C SER A 118 10.59 -7.23 -11.30
N GLY A 119 11.87 -7.60 -11.35
CA GLY A 119 12.76 -7.65 -10.20
C GLY A 119 13.91 -8.64 -10.35
N PHE A 120 14.72 -8.80 -9.32
CA PHE A 120 15.78 -9.80 -9.33
C PHE A 120 15.20 -11.22 -9.50
N ILE A 121 14.15 -11.52 -8.74
CA ILE A 121 13.25 -12.66 -8.91
C ILE A 121 11.91 -12.12 -9.40
N SER A 122 11.40 -12.63 -10.52
CA SER A 122 10.07 -12.26 -11.01
C SER A 122 9.22 -13.49 -11.31
N VAL A 123 7.95 -13.44 -10.88
CA VAL A 123 6.99 -14.52 -11.06
C VAL A 123 5.70 -13.95 -11.66
N GLY A 124 5.26 -14.45 -12.81
CA GLY A 124 4.05 -13.90 -13.44
C GLY A 124 3.66 -14.45 -14.81
N GLN A 125 2.76 -13.76 -15.50
CA GLN A 125 2.51 -14.04 -16.92
C GLN A 125 3.62 -13.46 -17.78
N PHE A 126 3.98 -12.20 -17.51
CA PHE A 126 5.10 -11.49 -18.12
C PHE A 126 6.11 -11.12 -17.05
N GLY A 127 7.34 -11.61 -17.20
CA GLY A 127 8.40 -11.43 -16.21
C GLY A 127 9.66 -10.80 -16.79
N LEU A 128 10.22 -9.81 -16.09
CA LEU A 128 11.51 -9.20 -16.40
C LEU A 128 12.44 -9.35 -15.21
N GLY A 129 13.65 -9.87 -15.39
CA GLY A 129 14.54 -10.07 -14.24
C GLY A 129 15.77 -10.91 -14.46
N LYS A 130 16.45 -11.28 -13.37
CA LYS A 130 17.57 -12.23 -13.42
C LYS A 130 17.06 -13.67 -13.39
N TYR A 131 16.22 -14.00 -12.40
CA TYR A 131 15.54 -15.29 -12.25
C TYR A 131 14.05 -15.11 -12.51
N VAL A 132 13.57 -15.57 -13.65
CA VAL A 132 12.20 -15.30 -14.11
C VAL A 132 11.43 -16.61 -14.20
N LEU A 133 10.30 -16.69 -13.50
CA LEU A 133 9.31 -17.75 -13.65
C LEU A 133 8.06 -17.14 -14.27
N ALA A 134 7.96 -17.18 -15.60
CA ALA A 134 6.84 -16.56 -16.30
C ALA A 134 6.47 -17.24 -17.61
N GLN A 135 5.22 -17.08 -18.06
CA GLN A 135 4.79 -17.61 -19.37
C GLN A 135 5.63 -17.00 -20.50
N ALA A 136 5.82 -15.68 -20.44
CA ALA A 136 6.75 -14.92 -21.28
C ALA A 136 7.77 -14.20 -20.37
N GLY A 137 8.97 -14.75 -20.25
CA GLY A 137 10.02 -14.20 -19.41
C GLY A 137 11.20 -13.66 -20.23
N PHE A 138 11.74 -12.50 -19.84
CA PHE A 138 12.99 -11.97 -20.38
C PHE A 138 13.99 -11.76 -19.25
N GLY A 139 15.15 -12.39 -19.35
CA GLY A 139 16.15 -12.38 -18.29
C GLY A 139 17.36 -13.23 -18.62
N LYS A 140 18.29 -13.31 -17.65
CA LYS A 140 19.48 -14.18 -17.77
C LYS A 140 19.13 -15.65 -17.58
N TYR A 141 18.22 -15.92 -16.64
CA TYR A 141 17.80 -17.26 -16.25
C TYR A 141 16.27 -17.28 -16.24
N VAL A 142 15.68 -17.98 -17.21
CA VAL A 142 14.24 -17.96 -17.48
C VAL A 142 13.67 -19.38 -17.41
N TRP A 143 12.54 -19.50 -16.72
CA TRP A 143 11.67 -20.65 -16.75
C TRP A 143 10.30 -20.23 -17.29
N SER A 144 10.05 -20.63 -18.53
CA SER A 144 8.87 -20.37 -19.33
C SER A 144 8.36 -21.67 -19.96
N GLN A 145 7.27 -21.58 -20.73
CA GLN A 145 6.69 -22.75 -21.40
C GLN A 145 7.61 -23.38 -22.46
N ASN A 146 8.44 -22.55 -23.10
CA ASN A 146 9.29 -22.97 -24.22
C ASN A 146 10.77 -23.08 -23.86
N LEU A 147 11.17 -22.50 -22.72
CA LEU A 147 12.56 -22.44 -22.26
C LEU A 147 12.58 -22.65 -20.76
N ALA A 148 13.33 -23.66 -20.31
CA ALA A 148 13.52 -23.95 -18.90
C ALA A 148 15.02 -24.10 -18.63
N ASP A 149 15.65 -23.01 -18.16
CA ASP A 149 17.06 -23.05 -17.79
C ASP A 149 17.26 -23.92 -16.54
N PRO A 150 18.21 -24.88 -16.54
CA PRO A 150 18.44 -25.77 -15.41
C PRO A 150 18.76 -25.02 -14.10
N GLU A 151 19.48 -23.90 -14.17
CA GLU A 151 19.81 -23.06 -13.00
C GLU A 151 18.55 -22.44 -12.38
N THR A 152 17.63 -21.92 -13.21
CA THR A 152 16.35 -21.36 -12.75
C THR A 152 15.48 -22.43 -12.11
N VAL A 153 15.38 -23.60 -12.75
CA VAL A 153 14.59 -24.72 -12.24
C VAL A 153 15.13 -25.18 -10.88
N ALA A 154 16.45 -25.34 -10.75
CA ALA A 154 17.08 -25.71 -9.49
C ALA A 154 16.84 -24.65 -8.41
N PHE A 155 16.97 -23.36 -8.75
CA PHE A 155 16.70 -22.26 -7.83
C PHE A 155 15.28 -22.31 -7.26
N PHE A 156 14.26 -22.39 -8.14
CA PHE A 156 12.87 -22.41 -7.69
C PHE A 156 12.50 -23.71 -6.97
N ARG A 157 13.03 -24.86 -7.37
CA ARG A 157 12.84 -26.13 -6.63
C ARG A 157 13.40 -26.04 -5.22
N ASN A 158 14.65 -25.60 -5.07
CA ASN A 158 15.27 -25.41 -3.76
C ASN A 158 14.49 -24.39 -2.90
N LEU A 159 13.98 -23.33 -3.52
CA LEU A 159 13.15 -22.33 -2.83
C LEU A 159 11.84 -22.96 -2.33
N THR A 160 11.15 -23.74 -3.17
CA THR A 160 9.89 -24.40 -2.83
C THR A 160 10.09 -25.48 -1.76
N ASP A 161 11.11 -26.32 -1.90
CA ASP A 161 11.44 -27.36 -0.94
C ASP A 161 11.80 -26.76 0.43
N GLY A 162 12.54 -25.65 0.45
CA GLY A 162 12.85 -24.91 1.67
C GLY A 162 11.63 -24.28 2.37
N ILE A 163 10.58 -23.97 1.62
CA ILE A 163 9.31 -23.45 2.17
C ILE A 163 8.43 -24.59 2.68
N LEU A 164 8.33 -25.70 1.94
CA LEU A 164 7.46 -26.84 2.25
C LEU A 164 8.03 -27.80 3.32
N SER A 165 9.34 -27.80 3.53
CA SER A 165 10.01 -28.65 4.53
C SER A 165 9.99 -28.06 5.96
N ARG A 166 9.27 -26.95 6.18
CA ARG A 166 9.01 -26.35 7.49
C ARG A 166 7.58 -26.60 7.93
#